data_AF-D2UXN7-F1
#
_entry.id   AF-D2UXN7-F1
#
_cell.length_a   1.000
_cell.length_b   1.000
_cell.length_c   1.000
_cell.angle_alpha   90.00
_cell.angle_beta   90.00
_cell.angle_gamma   90.00
#
_symmetry.space_group_name_H-M   'P 1'
#
loop_
_entity.id
_entity.type
_entity.pdbx_description
1 polymer ?
#
loop_
_entity_poly.entity_id
_entity_poly.type
_entity_poly.pdbx_seq_one_letter_code
_entity_poly.pdbx_strand_id
1 'polypeptide(L)'
;MSLNSPTSLQHTSSVAAINEIIEEFITCTWETLPNDVREVLGGNKQMFEKILKDYAMERQIPYEQAPVQLLLMSKRDYYLEMVEYLRNNLRLFPYQFSDVVINELGILPFSFYIEMVFTIMKNEKSYDILPNFTAADVNRLLGIGRNQYIDIMNKVRSKKWTWRFNKNIIREQLPLQPIDTKIDYWWIVDCFPMPQQEFLKIYNTLTTDEAIAVAMVKNEGKILACRISYPELISIYKKGLVHFHVPINSDDYIVIPPLKGFIMNRTPNDHFEKLLYDILVTLDERTTVGQLANILQVDENIIKSAVSVCCRLGFAKKRVAKPKNLSETSEDQYKNIWQPFIDEYHEELVKDESNATSEKLSTENNAIINFTSSFENGGEKKKRIGFLFDSSLTAYLMMGNLAEGLKNHAVTLFEVGKMQDELLDEFLRELDKVVCPTDNEGEALKYYTHAIALRNTLRFLRHNQNFAMSGSDGGVDMLRCESLNNLDQGTKMRIIEMNYSILIATAPIASRAISLPNCIPNFYGPPIPHVSSPWFKIYVYTCCEMGPPSVLFVKGQRIKKLPNMIENNEKIMISGWEQEPYAVH
;
A
#
# COMPACT_ATOMS: atom_id res chain seq x y z
N MET A 1 1.84 9.96 -58.31
CA MET A 1 2.59 11.20 -58.00
C MET A 1 2.02 11.75 -56.71
N SER A 2 2.46 11.23 -55.56
CA SER A 2 3.61 11.74 -54.78
C SER A 2 3.28 13.08 -54.12
N LEU A 3 3.06 13.05 -52.80
CA LEU A 3 3.88 13.76 -51.82
C LEU A 3 3.35 13.45 -50.41
N ASN A 4 3.88 12.37 -49.82
CA ASN A 4 3.99 12.24 -48.37
C ASN A 4 5.12 13.19 -47.93
N SER A 5 4.82 14.17 -47.10
CA SER A 5 5.80 14.88 -46.29
C SER A 5 5.72 14.33 -44.85
N PRO A 6 6.83 13.88 -44.24
CA PRO A 6 6.83 13.45 -42.86
C PRO A 6 6.77 14.69 -41.96
N THR A 7 5.73 14.75 -41.12
CA THR A 7 5.64 15.72 -40.03
C THR A 7 6.78 15.47 -39.05
N SER A 8 7.64 16.49 -38.92
CA SER A 8 8.68 16.63 -37.93
C SER A 8 8.20 16.34 -36.51
N LEU A 9 8.83 15.36 -35.86
CA LEU A 9 8.75 15.12 -34.41
C LEU A 9 9.17 16.39 -33.66
N GLN A 10 8.20 17.06 -33.04
CA GLN A 10 8.47 18.16 -32.12
C GLN A 10 8.80 17.61 -30.73
N HIS A 11 9.92 18.08 -30.19
CA HIS A 11 10.46 17.81 -28.87
C HIS A 11 9.48 18.10 -27.73
N THR A 12 8.82 17.04 -27.24
CA THR A 12 8.55 16.78 -25.81
C THR A 12 8.20 15.30 -25.68
N SER A 13 9.21 14.43 -25.67
CA SER A 13 9.00 13.01 -25.37
C SER A 13 8.57 12.90 -23.91
N SER A 14 7.35 12.38 -23.68
CA SER A 14 6.86 12.11 -22.32
C SER A 14 7.74 11.06 -21.64
N VAL A 15 7.89 11.12 -20.31
CA VAL A 15 8.66 10.13 -19.51
C VAL A 15 8.20 8.70 -19.80
N ALA A 16 6.91 8.50 -20.09
CA ALA A 16 6.35 7.20 -20.48
C ALA A 16 6.93 6.68 -21.81
N ALA A 17 7.06 7.55 -22.82
CA ALA A 17 7.64 7.19 -24.11
C ALA A 17 9.13 6.83 -23.98
N ILE A 18 9.86 7.50 -23.10
CA ILE A 18 11.26 7.17 -22.81
C ILE A 18 11.36 5.79 -22.15
N ASN A 19 10.47 5.47 -21.20
CA ASN A 19 10.47 4.17 -20.53
C ASN A 19 10.14 3.01 -21.49
N GLU A 20 9.18 3.18 -22.40
CA GLU A 20 8.86 2.17 -23.42
C GLU A 20 10.06 1.90 -24.32
N ILE A 21 10.75 2.96 -24.75
CA ILE A 21 11.99 2.84 -25.55
C ILE A 21 13.08 2.11 -24.74
N ILE A 22 13.23 2.41 -23.45
CA ILE A 22 14.23 1.73 -22.61
C ILE A 22 13.88 0.24 -22.49
N GLU A 23 12.62 -0.12 -22.27
CA GLU A 23 12.19 -1.51 -22.15
C GLU A 23 12.45 -2.33 -23.42
N GLU A 24 12.25 -1.72 -24.59
CA GLU A 24 12.53 -2.36 -25.89
C GLU A 24 14.03 -2.55 -26.15
N PHE A 25 14.86 -1.59 -25.72
CA PHE A 25 16.29 -1.57 -26.03
C PHE A 25 17.22 -1.83 -24.83
N ILE A 26 16.70 -2.35 -23.72
CA ILE A 26 17.45 -2.55 -22.46
C ILE A 26 18.65 -3.50 -22.62
N THR A 27 18.59 -4.41 -23.58
CA THR A 27 19.63 -5.38 -23.90
C THR A 27 20.67 -4.87 -24.91
N CYS A 28 20.44 -3.70 -25.53
CA CYS A 28 21.31 -3.16 -26.56
C CYS A 28 22.46 -2.35 -25.97
N THR A 29 23.66 -2.45 -26.57
CA THR A 29 24.76 -1.54 -26.26
C THR A 29 24.58 -0.19 -26.95
N TRP A 30 25.23 0.86 -26.44
CA TRP A 30 25.17 2.19 -27.07
C TRP A 30 25.52 2.13 -28.56
N GLU A 31 26.50 1.30 -28.95
CA GLU A 31 26.92 1.16 -30.36
C GLU A 31 25.87 0.47 -31.26
N THR A 32 24.94 -0.28 -30.69
CA THR A 32 23.90 -1.02 -31.43
C THR A 32 22.55 -0.28 -31.52
N LEU A 33 22.37 0.81 -30.78
CA LEU A 33 21.13 1.58 -30.80
C LEU A 33 20.88 2.29 -32.15
N PRO A 34 19.62 2.33 -32.63
CA PRO A 34 19.22 3.18 -33.74
C PRO A 34 19.53 4.66 -33.48
N ASN A 35 19.87 5.41 -34.53
CA ASN A 35 20.25 6.82 -34.40
C ASN A 35 19.11 7.68 -33.83
N ASP A 36 17.87 7.41 -34.25
CA ASP A 36 16.68 8.12 -33.78
C ASP A 36 16.47 7.93 -32.26
N VAL A 37 16.76 6.72 -31.75
CA VAL A 37 16.68 6.38 -30.32
C VAL A 37 17.81 7.05 -29.54
N ARG A 38 19.02 7.11 -30.11
CA ARG A 38 20.14 7.82 -29.47
C ARG A 38 19.84 9.30 -29.27
N GLU A 39 19.20 9.96 -30.22
CA GLU A 39 18.80 11.36 -30.09
C GLU A 39 17.78 11.56 -28.96
N VAL A 40 16.80 10.66 -28.83
CA VAL A 40 15.78 10.72 -27.77
C VAL A 40 16.39 10.46 -26.38
N LEU A 41 17.39 9.57 -26.27
CA LEU A 41 18.06 9.20 -25.02
C LEU A 41 19.26 10.12 -24.66
N GLY A 42 19.27 11.35 -25.18
CA GLY A 42 20.22 12.39 -24.79
C GLY A 42 21.48 12.50 -25.67
N GLY A 43 21.61 11.69 -26.72
CA GLY A 43 22.59 11.86 -27.79
C GLY A 43 24.04 11.47 -27.45
N ASN A 44 24.35 11.06 -26.20
CA ASN A 44 25.68 10.59 -25.83
C ASN A 44 25.67 9.34 -24.93
N LYS A 45 26.80 8.61 -24.94
CA LYS A 45 26.97 7.34 -24.21
C LYS A 45 26.82 7.48 -22.69
N GLN A 46 27.39 8.53 -22.09
CA GLN A 46 27.37 8.72 -20.64
C GLN A 46 25.96 9.03 -20.10
N MET A 47 25.20 9.83 -20.83
CA MET A 47 23.83 10.17 -20.50
C MET A 47 22.92 8.96 -20.66
N PHE A 48 23.13 8.16 -21.70
CA PHE A 48 22.45 6.87 -21.86
C PHE A 48 22.74 5.89 -20.72
N GLU A 49 24.01 5.70 -20.35
CA GLU A 49 24.40 4.86 -19.22
C GLU A 49 23.76 5.34 -17.90
N LYS A 50 23.71 6.67 -17.70
CA LYS A 50 23.02 7.26 -16.55
C LYS A 50 21.51 7.01 -16.57
N ILE A 51 20.85 7.18 -17.72
CA ILE A 51 19.41 6.93 -17.87
C ILE A 51 19.08 5.47 -17.59
N LEU A 52 19.85 4.53 -18.14
CA LEU A 52 19.68 3.10 -17.89
C LEU A 52 19.86 2.75 -16.42
N LYS A 53 20.90 3.33 -15.79
CA LYS A 53 21.15 3.15 -14.36
C LYS A 53 19.98 3.70 -13.53
N ASP A 54 19.58 4.95 -13.74
CA ASP A 54 18.47 5.55 -13.01
C ASP A 54 17.18 4.73 -13.20
N TYR A 55 16.90 4.24 -14.42
CA TYR A 55 15.78 3.35 -14.71
C TYR A 55 15.87 2.01 -13.95
N ALA A 56 17.02 1.33 -13.98
CA ALA A 56 17.22 0.05 -13.30
C ALA A 56 17.10 0.18 -11.78
N MET A 57 17.62 1.26 -11.19
CA MET A 57 17.54 1.52 -9.76
C MET A 57 16.13 1.93 -9.33
N GLU A 58 15.43 2.75 -10.11
CA GLU A 58 14.05 3.18 -9.85
C GLU A 58 13.07 2.00 -9.92
N ARG A 59 13.21 1.15 -10.94
CA ARG A 59 12.40 -0.08 -11.11
C ARG A 59 12.86 -1.24 -10.22
N GLN A 60 13.99 -1.06 -9.53
CA GLN A 60 14.60 -2.08 -8.67
C GLN A 60 14.80 -3.42 -9.39
N ILE A 61 15.40 -3.38 -10.57
CA ILE A 61 15.60 -4.57 -11.42
C ILE A 61 16.63 -5.50 -10.74
N PRO A 62 16.39 -6.82 -10.65
CA PRO A 62 17.37 -7.77 -10.14
C PRO A 62 18.69 -7.72 -10.94
N TYR A 63 19.82 -7.97 -10.29
CA TYR A 63 21.12 -7.91 -10.96
C TYR A 63 21.19 -8.83 -12.19
N GLU A 64 20.59 -10.03 -12.11
CA GLU A 64 20.56 -11.02 -13.19
C GLU A 64 19.77 -10.55 -14.42
N GLN A 65 18.91 -9.53 -14.26
CA GLN A 65 18.07 -8.95 -15.31
C GLN A 65 18.48 -7.50 -15.64
N ALA A 66 19.57 -7.00 -15.06
CA ALA A 66 20.02 -5.63 -15.26
C ALA A 66 20.50 -5.40 -16.71
N PRO A 67 20.39 -4.16 -17.22
CA PRO A 67 20.96 -3.77 -18.50
C PRO A 67 22.42 -4.24 -18.66
N VAL A 68 22.80 -4.66 -19.86
CA VAL A 68 24.11 -5.29 -20.14
C VAL A 68 25.29 -4.42 -19.68
N GLN A 69 25.16 -3.11 -19.76
CA GLN A 69 26.17 -2.14 -19.33
C GLN A 69 26.42 -2.18 -17.82
N LEU A 70 25.38 -2.47 -17.03
CA LEU A 70 25.47 -2.57 -15.58
C LEU A 70 26.00 -3.94 -15.14
N LEU A 71 25.87 -4.99 -15.96
CA LEU A 71 26.47 -6.30 -15.69
C LEU A 71 28.02 -6.29 -15.71
N LEU A 72 28.64 -5.18 -16.11
CA LEU A 72 30.09 -4.98 -15.99
C LEU A 72 30.53 -4.71 -14.53
N MET A 73 29.61 -4.25 -13.68
CA MET A 73 29.89 -4.01 -12.26
C MET A 73 29.71 -5.29 -11.45
N SER A 74 30.33 -5.39 -10.27
CA SER A 74 30.11 -6.56 -9.44
C SER A 74 28.67 -6.59 -8.90
N LYS A 75 28.10 -7.78 -8.67
CA LYS A 75 26.78 -7.94 -8.02
C LYS A 75 26.69 -7.14 -6.72
N ARG A 76 27.76 -7.15 -5.92
CA ARG A 76 27.88 -6.37 -4.69
C ARG A 76 27.74 -4.87 -4.94
N ASP A 77 28.49 -4.33 -5.90
CA ASP A 77 28.49 -2.89 -6.19
C ASP A 77 27.15 -2.42 -6.76
N TYR A 78 26.50 -3.24 -7.58
CA TYR A 78 25.15 -2.96 -8.11
C TYR A 78 24.14 -2.76 -6.99
N TYR A 79 24.05 -3.69 -6.04
CA TYR A 79 23.08 -3.58 -4.94
C TYR A 79 23.47 -2.49 -3.93
N LEU A 80 24.76 -2.22 -3.72
CA LEU A 80 25.18 -1.05 -2.92
C LEU A 80 24.68 0.26 -3.55
N GLU A 81 24.87 0.38 -4.86
CA GLU A 81 24.44 1.55 -5.62
C GLU A 81 22.91 1.70 -5.64
N MET A 82 22.17 0.58 -5.75
CA MET A 82 20.72 0.56 -5.60
C MET A 82 20.27 1.05 -4.22
N VAL A 83 20.88 0.53 -3.15
CA VAL A 83 20.56 0.95 -1.78
C VAL A 83 20.83 2.44 -1.58
N GLU A 84 21.93 2.97 -2.11
CA GLU A 84 22.22 4.41 -2.06
C GLU A 84 21.22 5.23 -2.86
N TYR A 85 20.87 4.79 -4.08
CA TYR A 85 19.87 5.45 -4.91
C TYR A 85 18.51 5.52 -4.21
N LEU A 86 18.02 4.40 -3.68
CA LEU A 86 16.75 4.31 -2.96
C LEU A 86 16.75 5.21 -1.72
N ARG A 87 17.85 5.23 -0.96
CA ARG A 87 17.99 6.10 0.22
C ARG A 87 17.94 7.58 -0.15
N ASN A 88 18.67 7.98 -1.19
CA ASN A 88 18.74 9.37 -1.64
C ASN A 88 17.42 9.87 -2.22
N ASN A 89 16.63 8.97 -2.84
CA ASN A 89 15.30 9.25 -3.38
C ASN A 89 14.16 8.95 -2.39
N LEU A 90 14.47 8.70 -1.11
CA LEU A 90 13.51 8.51 -0.02
C LEU A 90 12.55 7.33 -0.24
N ARG A 91 13.02 6.28 -0.91
CA ARG A 91 12.26 5.06 -1.19
C ARG A 91 12.34 4.07 -0.04
N LEU A 92 11.43 3.10 -0.03
CA LEU A 92 11.46 1.98 0.90
C LEU A 92 12.78 1.21 0.82
N PHE A 93 13.17 0.60 1.93
CA PHE A 93 14.22 -0.40 1.95
C PHE A 93 13.85 -1.54 0.98
N PRO A 94 14.79 -2.01 0.14
CA PRO A 94 14.50 -3.03 -0.88
C PRO A 94 14.37 -4.43 -0.26
N TYR A 95 13.25 -4.69 0.42
CA TYR A 95 12.99 -5.97 1.11
C TYR A 95 12.98 -7.17 0.16
N GLN A 96 12.67 -6.98 -1.12
CA GLN A 96 12.76 -8.03 -2.14
C GLN A 96 14.19 -8.55 -2.34
N PHE A 97 15.19 -7.74 -2.00
CA PHE A 97 16.60 -8.10 -2.05
C PHE A 97 17.19 -8.25 -0.65
N SER A 98 16.37 -8.50 0.38
CA SER A 98 16.85 -8.58 1.76
C SER A 98 17.92 -9.65 1.95
N ASP A 99 17.82 -10.80 1.27
CA ASP A 99 18.86 -11.82 1.32
C ASP A 99 20.22 -11.26 0.89
N VAL A 100 20.30 -10.48 -0.19
CA VAL A 100 21.57 -9.89 -0.67
C VAL A 100 21.97 -8.68 0.17
N VAL A 101 21.04 -7.76 0.42
CA VAL A 101 21.32 -6.49 1.11
C VAL A 101 21.66 -6.70 2.58
N ILE A 102 21.00 -7.62 3.25
CA ILE A 102 21.29 -7.93 4.65
C ILE A 102 22.46 -8.90 4.72
N ASN A 103 22.42 -10.03 3.99
CA ASN A 103 23.41 -11.09 4.23
C ASN A 103 24.76 -10.83 3.54
N GLU A 104 24.78 -10.21 2.36
CA GLU A 104 26.03 -9.92 1.63
C GLU A 104 26.55 -8.51 1.93
N LEU A 105 25.67 -7.50 1.96
CA LEU A 105 26.10 -6.11 2.18
C LEU A 105 26.19 -5.71 3.66
N GLY A 106 25.52 -6.45 4.56
CA GLY A 106 25.49 -6.13 5.99
C GLY A 106 24.67 -4.87 6.30
N ILE A 107 23.69 -4.52 5.46
CA ILE A 107 22.88 -3.30 5.63
C ILE A 107 21.51 -3.67 6.19
N LEU A 108 21.30 -3.38 7.47
CA LEU A 108 20.00 -3.56 8.13
C LEU A 108 18.98 -2.46 7.74
N PRO A 109 17.67 -2.77 7.68
CA PRO A 109 16.62 -1.78 7.46
C PRO A 109 16.70 -0.61 8.45
N PHE A 110 16.99 -0.89 9.73
CA PHE A 110 17.17 0.14 10.74
C PHE A 110 18.28 1.14 10.37
N SER A 111 19.46 0.63 9.99
CA SER A 111 20.61 1.43 9.57
C SER A 111 20.35 2.20 8.27
N PHE A 112 19.52 1.67 7.37
CA PHE A 112 19.08 2.37 6.17
C PHE A 112 18.22 3.59 6.50
N TYR A 113 17.19 3.42 7.33
CA TYR A 113 16.26 4.51 7.65
C TYR A 113 16.85 5.55 8.61
N ILE A 114 17.73 5.15 9.54
CA ILE A 114 18.37 6.09 10.45
C ILE A 114 19.23 7.10 9.66
N GLU A 115 19.97 6.64 8.65
CA GLU A 115 20.78 7.49 7.78
C GLU A 115 19.92 8.34 6.83
N MET A 116 18.78 7.82 6.38
CA MET A 116 17.80 8.59 5.61
C MET A 116 17.24 9.76 6.44
N VAL A 117 16.71 9.49 7.63
CA VAL A 117 16.15 10.52 8.52
C VAL A 117 17.22 11.51 8.95
N PHE A 118 18.43 11.04 9.27
CA PHE A 118 19.58 11.90 9.54
C PHE A 118 19.87 12.87 8.40
N THR A 119 19.81 12.40 7.15
CA THR A 119 20.04 13.22 5.95
C THR A 119 18.94 14.26 5.76
N ILE A 120 17.68 13.90 6.00
CA ILE A 120 16.54 14.85 5.95
C ILE A 120 16.72 15.95 7.01
N MET A 121 17.04 15.58 8.26
CA MET A 121 17.27 16.51 9.36
C MET A 121 18.47 17.43 9.10
N LYS A 122 19.58 16.87 8.63
CA LYS A 122 20.80 17.60 8.28
C LYS A 122 20.54 18.66 7.21
N ASN A 123 19.64 18.37 6.27
CA ASN A 123 19.25 19.28 5.20
C ASN A 123 18.02 20.15 5.56
N GLU A 124 17.55 20.10 6.80
CA GLU A 124 16.39 20.85 7.31
C GLU A 124 15.10 20.71 6.51
N LYS A 125 14.91 19.57 5.83
CA LYS A 125 13.69 19.34 5.07
C LYS A 125 12.53 18.93 5.99
N SER A 126 11.29 19.13 5.52
CA SER A 126 10.09 18.67 6.22
C SER A 126 10.01 17.14 6.24
N TYR A 127 9.43 16.55 7.29
CA TYR A 127 9.12 15.11 7.32
C TYR A 127 8.14 14.70 6.21
N ASP A 128 7.29 15.62 5.77
CA ASP A 128 6.21 15.38 4.80
C ASP A 128 6.71 15.04 3.38
N ILE A 129 8.02 15.13 3.14
CA ILE A 129 8.62 14.69 1.87
C ILE A 129 8.78 13.17 1.78
N LEU A 130 8.69 12.46 2.92
CA LEU A 130 8.76 11.00 2.92
C LEU A 130 7.50 10.43 2.29
N PRO A 131 7.60 9.49 1.34
CA PRO A 131 6.43 8.77 0.84
C PRO A 131 5.73 7.96 1.94
N ASN A 132 4.49 7.54 1.72
CA ASN A 132 3.60 7.04 2.79
C ASN A 132 4.12 5.76 3.41
N PHE A 133 4.48 4.78 2.57
CA PHE A 133 5.00 3.51 3.05
C PHE A 133 6.41 3.65 3.64
N THR A 134 7.25 4.51 3.07
CA THR A 134 8.56 4.84 3.66
C THR A 134 8.39 5.44 5.06
N ALA A 135 7.47 6.40 5.21
CA ALA A 135 7.18 7.03 6.50
C ALA A 135 6.60 6.03 7.50
N ALA A 136 5.75 5.10 7.05
CA ALA A 136 5.22 4.02 7.87
C ALA A 136 6.33 3.11 8.38
N ASP A 137 7.29 2.74 7.54
CA ASP A 137 8.41 1.88 7.94
C ASP A 137 9.41 2.61 8.86
N VAL A 138 9.68 3.89 8.58
CA VAL A 138 10.45 4.78 9.47
C VAL A 138 9.82 4.83 10.86
N ASN A 139 8.51 5.01 10.94
CA ASN A 139 7.80 5.03 12.22
C ASN A 139 7.82 3.65 12.90
N ARG A 140 7.64 2.56 12.14
CA ARG A 140 7.67 1.17 12.64
C ARG A 140 9.02 0.80 13.24
N LEU A 141 10.13 1.20 12.63
CA LEU A 141 11.48 0.82 13.05
C LEU A 141 12.12 1.82 14.01
N LEU A 142 11.93 3.13 13.78
CA LEU A 142 12.59 4.19 14.55
C LEU A 142 11.68 4.82 15.62
N GLY A 143 10.36 4.65 15.51
CA GLY A 143 9.40 5.38 16.36
C GLY A 143 9.34 6.89 16.08
N ILE A 144 9.84 7.32 14.91
CA ILE A 144 9.87 8.73 14.52
C ILE A 144 8.73 8.99 13.54
N GLY A 145 7.60 9.48 14.05
CA GLY A 145 6.56 10.10 13.23
C GLY A 145 6.81 11.60 13.02
N ARG A 146 5.87 12.27 12.34
CA ARG A 146 5.94 13.71 12.07
C ARG A 146 6.16 14.56 13.32
N ASN A 147 5.41 14.27 14.39
CA ASN A 147 5.49 15.03 15.64
C ASN A 147 6.84 14.81 16.34
N GLN A 148 7.28 13.55 16.44
CA GLN A 148 8.59 13.21 17.01
C GLN A 148 9.73 13.85 16.23
N TYR A 149 9.64 13.88 14.89
CA TYR A 149 10.60 14.57 14.04
C TYR A 149 10.66 16.07 14.35
N ILE A 150 9.51 16.75 14.46
CA ILE A 150 9.42 18.18 14.79
C ILE A 150 10.04 18.44 16.17
N ASP A 151 9.74 17.60 17.16
CA ASP A 151 10.29 17.72 18.52
C ASP A 151 11.81 17.57 18.54
N ILE A 152 12.35 16.57 17.82
CA ILE A 152 13.80 16.40 17.67
C ILE A 152 14.42 17.63 17.01
N MET A 153 13.84 18.10 15.91
CA MET A 153 14.34 19.30 15.21
C MET A 153 14.31 20.55 16.08
N ASN A 154 13.28 20.72 16.92
CA ASN A 154 13.20 21.82 17.87
C ASN A 154 14.29 21.73 18.95
N LYS A 155 14.56 20.53 19.49
CA LYS A 155 15.66 20.28 20.44
C LYS A 155 17.04 20.51 19.82
N VAL A 156 17.23 20.12 18.56
CA VAL A 156 18.49 20.38 17.82
C VAL A 156 18.64 21.89 17.59
N ARG A 157 17.57 22.59 17.22
CA ARG A 157 17.54 24.04 17.00
C ARG A 157 17.83 24.85 18.25
N SER A 158 17.31 24.46 19.41
CA SER A 158 17.57 25.17 20.67
C SER A 158 19.03 25.10 21.13
N LYS A 159 19.77 24.05 20.71
CA LYS A 159 21.21 23.88 20.98
C LYS A 159 22.13 24.64 19.98
N LYS A 160 21.58 25.37 19.00
CA LYS A 160 22.31 26.02 17.87
C LYS A 160 23.11 27.29 18.20
N TRP A 161 23.45 27.58 19.46
CA TRP A 161 24.24 28.78 19.76
C TRP A 161 25.67 28.73 19.17
N THR A 162 26.17 27.56 18.77
CA THR A 162 27.45 27.48 18.04
C THR A 162 27.21 27.27 16.54
N TRP A 163 27.89 28.10 15.74
CA TRP A 163 27.79 28.28 14.28
C TRP A 163 28.26 27.08 13.44
N ARG A 164 28.01 25.85 13.89
CA ARG A 164 28.21 24.63 13.10
C ARG A 164 27.07 23.66 13.39
N PHE A 165 26.37 23.25 12.33
CA PHE A 165 25.44 22.12 12.36
C PHE A 165 26.23 20.88 12.79
N ASN A 166 26.29 20.60 14.09
CA ASN A 166 27.16 19.54 14.57
C ASN A 166 26.45 18.21 14.32
N LYS A 167 26.93 17.44 13.33
CA LYS A 167 26.41 16.11 12.95
C LYS A 167 26.18 15.22 14.18
N ASN A 168 27.00 15.40 15.21
CA ASN A 168 26.95 14.65 16.46
C ASN A 168 25.66 14.94 17.27
N ILE A 169 25.18 16.19 17.30
CA ILE A 169 23.97 16.56 18.06
C ILE A 169 22.73 15.84 17.50
N ILE A 170 22.63 15.71 16.18
CA ILE A 170 21.51 14.99 15.56
C ILE A 170 21.60 13.51 15.90
N ARG A 171 22.78 12.90 15.74
CA ARG A 171 22.99 11.48 16.03
C ARG A 171 22.71 11.13 17.49
N GLU A 172 23.01 12.02 18.42
CA GLU A 172 22.68 11.87 19.85
C GLU A 172 21.17 11.90 20.14
N GLN A 173 20.35 12.48 19.27
CA GLN A 173 18.89 12.51 19.43
C GLN A 173 18.17 11.38 18.68
N LEU A 174 18.87 10.70 17.78
CA LEU A 174 18.31 9.59 17.01
C LEU A 174 18.41 8.27 17.79
N PRO A 175 17.46 7.35 17.62
CA PRO A 175 17.50 6.05 18.29
C PRO A 175 18.73 5.25 17.86
N LEU A 176 19.32 4.50 18.80
CA LEU A 176 20.46 3.63 18.55
C LEU A 176 20.06 2.19 18.22
N GLN A 177 18.82 1.81 18.55
CA GLN A 177 18.26 0.49 18.33
C GLN A 177 16.81 0.61 17.82
N PRO A 178 16.30 -0.40 17.10
CA PRO A 178 14.90 -0.46 16.71
C PRO A 178 13.95 -0.38 17.91
N ILE A 179 12.76 0.19 17.70
CA ILE A 179 11.69 0.11 18.70
C ILE A 179 11.07 -1.30 18.74
N ASP A 180 10.30 -1.58 19.80
CA ASP A 180 9.52 -2.81 19.89
C ASP A 180 8.58 -2.95 18.69
N THR A 181 8.94 -3.87 17.81
CA THR A 181 8.22 -4.12 16.57
C THR A 181 7.36 -5.36 16.78
N LYS A 182 6.11 -5.31 16.31
CA LYS A 182 5.27 -6.51 16.29
C LYS A 182 5.85 -7.52 15.29
N ILE A 183 6.19 -8.70 15.79
CA ILE A 183 6.66 -9.83 14.99
C ILE A 183 5.58 -10.91 15.04
N ASP A 184 5.11 -11.37 13.87
CA ASP A 184 4.16 -12.49 13.85
C ASP A 184 4.90 -13.83 13.95
N TYR A 185 4.25 -14.80 14.58
CA TYR A 185 4.79 -16.11 14.93
C TYR A 185 5.26 -16.96 13.74
N TRP A 186 4.72 -16.71 12.54
CA TRP A 186 5.06 -17.42 11.31
C TRP A 186 6.19 -16.78 10.51
N TRP A 187 6.76 -15.66 10.99
CA TRP A 187 7.94 -15.06 10.38
C TRP A 187 9.15 -15.98 10.53
N ILE A 188 10.10 -15.88 9.59
CA ILE A 188 11.33 -16.64 9.64
C ILE A 188 12.43 -15.74 10.22
N VAL A 189 13.11 -16.24 11.24
CA VAL A 189 14.27 -15.62 11.89
C VAL A 189 15.53 -16.16 11.24
N ASP A 190 16.44 -15.27 10.89
CA ASP A 190 17.74 -15.60 10.34
C ASP A 190 18.85 -14.81 11.07
N CYS A 191 20.05 -15.39 11.15
CA CYS A 191 21.18 -14.73 11.78
C CYS A 191 21.67 -13.57 10.90
N PHE A 192 21.94 -12.43 11.52
CA PHE A 192 22.59 -11.32 10.82
C PHE A 192 24.09 -11.62 10.71
N PRO A 193 24.66 -11.68 9.49
CA PRO A 193 26.09 -11.91 9.33
C PRO A 193 26.84 -10.64 9.73
N MET A 194 27.62 -10.76 10.81
CA MET A 194 28.42 -9.65 11.33
C MET A 194 29.87 -10.09 11.60
N PRO A 195 30.84 -9.16 11.56
CA PRO A 195 32.22 -9.48 11.88
C PRO A 195 32.36 -10.11 13.27
N GLN A 196 33.21 -11.13 13.41
CA GLN A 196 33.35 -11.90 14.64
C GLN A 196 33.68 -11.02 15.87
N GLN A 197 34.48 -9.96 15.68
CA GLN A 197 34.81 -9.03 16.77
C GLN A 197 33.60 -8.25 17.29
N GLU A 198 32.68 -7.87 16.41
CA GLU A 198 31.46 -7.17 16.76
C GLU A 198 30.46 -8.12 17.40
N PHE A 199 30.32 -9.32 16.83
CA PHE A 199 29.52 -10.39 17.42
C PHE A 199 29.94 -10.68 18.87
N LEU A 200 31.23 -10.89 19.14
CA LEU A 200 31.71 -11.21 20.49
C LEU A 200 31.44 -10.09 21.51
N LYS A 201 31.51 -8.82 21.09
CA LYS A 201 31.18 -7.68 21.98
C LYS A 201 29.72 -7.74 22.43
N ILE A 202 28.81 -8.04 21.51
CA ILE A 202 27.37 -8.12 21.80
C ILE A 202 27.06 -9.42 22.54
N TYR A 203 27.64 -10.53 22.11
CA TYR A 203 27.45 -11.87 22.68
C TYR A 203 27.80 -11.91 24.17
N ASN A 204 28.87 -11.23 24.58
CA ASN A 204 29.28 -11.16 25.98
C ASN A 204 28.29 -10.38 26.88
N THR A 205 27.32 -9.68 26.29
CA THR A 205 26.27 -8.95 27.02
C THR A 205 24.93 -9.69 27.03
N LEU A 206 24.88 -10.90 26.47
CA LEU A 206 23.67 -11.70 26.40
C LEU A 206 23.36 -12.38 27.73
N THR A 207 22.07 -12.53 28.01
CA THR A 207 21.62 -13.47 29.04
C THR A 207 21.77 -14.91 28.55
N THR A 208 21.67 -15.88 29.46
CA THR A 208 21.71 -17.30 29.10
C THR A 208 20.63 -17.66 28.08
N ASP A 209 19.40 -17.16 28.27
CA ASP A 209 18.27 -17.46 27.38
C ASP A 209 18.43 -16.82 25.99
N GLU A 210 18.96 -15.59 25.93
CA GLU A 210 19.29 -14.94 24.66
C GLU A 210 20.41 -15.68 23.91
N ALA A 211 21.44 -16.13 24.63
CA ALA A 211 22.54 -16.90 24.03
C ALA A 211 22.06 -18.25 23.47
N ILE A 212 21.13 -18.92 24.16
CA ILE A 212 20.47 -20.13 23.67
C ILE A 212 19.68 -19.84 22.40
N ALA A 213 18.87 -18.76 22.38
CA ALA A 213 18.11 -18.37 21.20
C ALA A 213 19.00 -18.09 19.98
N VAL A 214 20.12 -17.37 20.17
CA VAL A 214 21.09 -17.09 19.09
C VAL A 214 21.77 -18.37 18.61
N ALA A 215 22.17 -19.25 19.53
CA ALA A 215 22.78 -20.53 19.18
C ALA A 215 21.82 -21.43 18.38
N MET A 216 20.53 -21.42 18.73
CA MET A 216 19.48 -22.15 18.03
C MET A 216 19.35 -21.69 16.56
N VAL A 217 19.20 -20.38 16.32
CA VAL A 217 19.16 -19.82 14.94
C VAL A 217 20.45 -20.13 14.18
N LYS A 218 21.61 -20.03 14.84
CA LYS A 218 22.90 -20.29 14.18
C LYS A 218 23.10 -21.75 13.78
N ASN A 219 22.64 -22.69 14.59
CA ASN A 219 22.82 -24.12 14.35
C ASN A 219 21.80 -24.67 13.36
N GLU A 220 20.56 -24.21 13.45
CA GLU A 220 19.45 -24.71 12.63
C GLU A 220 19.20 -23.85 11.37
N GLY A 221 19.80 -22.65 11.30
CA GLY A 221 19.62 -21.70 10.22
C GLY A 221 18.29 -20.95 10.32
N LYS A 222 17.57 -20.85 9.20
CA LYS A 222 16.28 -20.16 9.12
C LYS A 222 15.23 -20.92 9.93
N ILE A 223 14.74 -20.33 11.03
CA ILE A 223 13.74 -20.94 11.91
C ILE A 223 12.49 -20.06 12.07
N LEU A 224 11.36 -20.64 12.48
CA LEU A 224 10.14 -19.88 12.76
C LEU A 224 10.27 -19.05 14.05
N ALA A 225 9.73 -17.83 14.01
CA ALA A 225 9.73 -16.89 15.14
C ALA A 225 9.06 -17.47 16.39
N CYS A 226 8.02 -18.31 16.23
CA CYS A 226 7.33 -18.98 17.32
C CYS A 226 8.20 -19.94 18.16
N ARG A 227 9.36 -20.35 17.64
CA ARG A 227 10.27 -21.26 18.36
C ARG A 227 11.15 -20.54 19.39
N ILE A 228 11.17 -19.21 19.35
CA ILE A 228 11.88 -18.38 20.32
C ILE A 228 10.86 -17.61 21.14
N SER A 229 11.08 -17.57 22.45
CA SER A 229 10.32 -16.73 23.36
C SER A 229 10.31 -15.26 22.92
N TYR A 230 9.13 -14.63 22.92
CA TYR A 230 8.95 -13.29 22.32
C TYR A 230 9.83 -12.19 22.96
N PRO A 231 10.02 -12.12 24.30
CA PRO A 231 10.94 -11.16 24.93
C PRO A 231 12.39 -11.33 24.44
N GLU A 232 12.88 -12.56 24.41
CA GLU A 232 14.22 -12.92 23.95
C GLU A 232 14.37 -12.58 22.46
N LEU A 233 13.37 -12.93 21.63
CA LEU A 233 13.34 -12.65 20.19
C LEU A 233 13.46 -11.16 19.89
N ILE A 234 12.69 -10.33 20.59
CA ILE A 234 12.79 -8.87 20.46
C ILE A 234 14.17 -8.39 20.91
N SER A 235 14.68 -8.91 22.02
CA SER A 235 15.97 -8.45 22.57
C SER A 235 17.12 -8.74 21.60
N ILE A 236 17.21 -9.97 21.07
CA ILE A 236 18.25 -10.34 20.10
C ILE A 236 18.12 -9.57 18.78
N TYR A 237 16.88 -9.25 18.36
CA TYR A 237 16.62 -8.39 17.20
C TYR A 237 17.09 -6.95 17.44
N LYS A 238 16.76 -6.35 18.58
CA LYS A 238 17.20 -4.99 18.96
C LYS A 238 18.72 -4.88 19.07
N LYS A 239 19.40 -5.97 19.48
CA LYS A 239 20.85 -6.09 19.50
C LYS A 239 21.47 -6.31 18.10
N GLY A 240 20.67 -6.46 17.05
CA GLY A 240 21.14 -6.61 15.67
C GLY A 240 21.73 -7.99 15.37
N LEU A 241 21.40 -9.03 16.16
CA LEU A 241 21.93 -10.38 15.97
C LEU A 241 21.13 -11.22 14.99
N VAL A 242 19.87 -10.85 14.77
CA VAL A 242 18.94 -11.55 13.87
C VAL A 242 18.16 -10.56 13.01
N HIS A 243 17.64 -11.04 11.90
CA HIS A 243 16.69 -10.34 11.05
C HIS A 243 15.53 -11.26 10.64
N PHE A 244 14.53 -10.71 9.95
CA PHE A 244 13.28 -11.41 9.69
C PHE A 244 12.92 -11.47 8.20
N HIS A 245 12.62 -12.65 7.70
CA HIS A 245 11.90 -12.86 6.45
C HIS A 245 10.41 -13.06 6.72
N VAL A 246 9.59 -12.51 5.84
CA VAL A 246 8.12 -12.64 5.87
C VAL A 246 7.75 -13.46 4.65
N PRO A 247 7.66 -14.80 4.78
CA PRO A 247 7.44 -15.71 3.65
C PRO A 247 6.01 -15.64 3.13
N ILE A 248 5.85 -15.42 1.83
CA ILE A 248 4.54 -15.41 1.15
C ILE A 248 4.57 -16.45 0.02
N ASN A 249 3.63 -17.39 0.09
CA ASN A 249 3.41 -18.45 -0.88
C ASN A 249 2.28 -18.09 -1.84
N SER A 250 2.24 -18.79 -2.98
CA SER A 250 1.24 -18.59 -4.03
C SER A 250 -0.19 -18.85 -3.55
N ASP A 251 -0.34 -19.83 -2.66
CA ASP A 251 -1.63 -20.31 -2.15
C ASP A 251 -2.05 -19.62 -0.84
N ASP A 252 -1.30 -18.61 -0.41
CA ASP A 252 -1.64 -17.84 0.78
C ASP A 252 -2.85 -16.94 0.51
N TYR A 253 -3.68 -16.77 1.54
CA TYR A 253 -4.75 -15.79 1.56
C TYR A 253 -4.36 -14.61 2.44
N ILE A 254 -4.64 -13.40 1.97
CA ILE A 254 -4.20 -12.16 2.62
C ILE A 254 -5.42 -11.30 2.93
N VAL A 255 -5.46 -10.75 4.14
CA VAL A 255 -6.55 -9.94 4.67
C VAL A 255 -6.03 -8.53 4.99
N ILE A 256 -6.85 -7.50 4.75
CA ILE A 256 -6.52 -6.12 5.10
C ILE A 256 -7.24 -5.75 6.40
N PRO A 257 -6.54 -5.60 7.53
CA PRO A 257 -7.16 -5.08 8.76
C PRO A 257 -7.47 -3.57 8.61
N PRO A 258 -8.34 -3.00 9.47
CA PRO A 258 -8.52 -1.56 9.55
C PRO A 258 -7.18 -0.86 9.79
N LEU A 259 -6.85 0.11 8.94
CA LEU A 259 -5.58 0.84 9.01
C LEU A 259 -5.59 1.76 10.23
N LYS A 260 -4.88 1.37 11.30
CA LYS A 260 -4.68 2.19 12.50
C LYS A 260 -3.34 2.91 12.40
N GLY A 261 -3.36 4.24 12.56
CA GLY A 261 -2.13 5.05 12.57
C GLY A 261 -1.43 5.20 11.22
N PHE A 262 -2.16 5.05 10.11
CA PHE A 262 -1.61 5.26 8.77
C PHE A 262 -1.05 6.67 8.60
N ILE A 263 0.12 6.77 7.98
CA ILE A 263 0.82 8.04 7.75
C ILE A 263 0.53 8.49 6.33
N MET A 264 -0.17 9.63 6.21
CA MET A 264 -0.50 10.24 4.93
C MET A 264 0.37 11.48 4.71
N ASN A 265 1.41 11.32 3.91
CA ASN A 265 2.25 12.37 3.35
C ASN A 265 1.87 12.61 1.87
N ARG A 266 2.23 13.78 1.33
CA ARG A 266 1.86 14.17 -0.04
C ARG A 266 3.01 13.92 -0.98
N THR A 267 3.09 12.74 -1.63
CA THR A 267 3.63 12.54 -3.01
C THR A 267 3.78 11.06 -3.39
N PRO A 268 2.84 10.47 -4.15
CA PRO A 268 3.08 9.20 -4.82
C PRO A 268 3.85 9.43 -6.12
N ASN A 269 5.19 9.48 -6.03
CA ASN A 269 6.08 9.55 -7.20
C ASN A 269 6.99 8.31 -7.29
N ASP A 270 6.56 7.17 -6.75
CA ASP A 270 7.34 5.92 -6.72
C ASP A 270 6.56 4.76 -7.39
N HIS A 271 7.23 4.03 -8.27
CA HIS A 271 6.67 2.87 -8.97
C HIS A 271 6.31 1.74 -7.99
N PHE A 272 7.18 1.46 -7.02
CA PHE A 272 6.92 0.38 -6.07
C PHE A 272 5.77 0.73 -5.12
N GLU A 273 5.70 1.98 -4.64
CA GLU A 273 4.56 2.48 -3.87
C GLU A 273 3.24 2.40 -4.63
N LYS A 274 3.25 2.74 -5.93
CA LYS A 274 2.08 2.56 -6.80
C LYS A 274 1.63 1.09 -6.82
N LEU A 275 2.56 0.15 -6.98
CA LEU A 275 2.26 -1.28 -6.94
C LEU A 275 1.66 -1.71 -5.59
N LEU A 276 2.17 -1.18 -4.46
CA LEU A 276 1.60 -1.47 -3.13
C LEU A 276 0.15 -0.99 -3.03
N TYR A 277 -0.16 0.21 -3.55
CA TYR A 277 -1.54 0.70 -3.63
C TYR A 277 -2.41 -0.17 -4.54
N ASP A 278 -1.92 -0.56 -5.72
CA ASP A 278 -2.64 -1.43 -6.65
C ASP A 278 -2.97 -2.78 -5.97
N ILE A 279 -2.01 -3.36 -5.23
CA ILE A 279 -2.21 -4.56 -4.41
C ILE A 279 -3.27 -4.34 -3.33
N LEU A 280 -3.21 -3.25 -2.56
CA LEU A 280 -4.18 -2.98 -1.50
C LEU A 280 -5.62 -2.84 -2.04
N VAL A 281 -5.82 -2.25 -3.21
CA VAL A 281 -7.14 -2.12 -3.86
C VAL A 281 -7.63 -3.47 -4.38
N THR A 282 -6.73 -4.29 -4.91
CA THR A 282 -7.06 -5.56 -5.59
C THR A 282 -7.24 -6.73 -4.64
N LEU A 283 -6.58 -6.70 -3.47
CA LEU A 283 -6.64 -7.75 -2.45
C LEU A 283 -8.08 -8.10 -2.04
N ASP A 284 -8.34 -9.40 -1.97
CA ASP A 284 -9.59 -10.03 -1.54
C ASP A 284 -9.23 -11.23 -0.65
N GLU A 285 -9.91 -11.39 0.49
CA GLU A 285 -9.66 -12.49 1.42
C GLU A 285 -9.89 -13.88 0.81
N ARG A 286 -10.55 -13.93 -0.35
CA ARG A 286 -10.91 -15.13 -1.12
C ARG A 286 -10.05 -15.34 -2.35
N THR A 287 -9.04 -14.52 -2.55
CA THR A 287 -8.09 -14.67 -3.67
C THR A 287 -6.73 -15.06 -3.12
N THR A 288 -6.12 -16.05 -3.75
CA THR A 288 -4.74 -16.42 -3.41
C THR A 288 -3.76 -15.40 -4.00
N VAL A 289 -2.54 -15.34 -3.46
CA VAL A 289 -1.48 -14.47 -3.98
C VAL A 289 -1.14 -14.78 -5.45
N GLY A 290 -1.20 -16.06 -5.86
CA GLY A 290 -1.01 -16.45 -7.26
C GLY A 290 -2.12 -15.92 -8.18
N GLN A 291 -3.38 -15.96 -7.73
CA GLN A 291 -4.50 -15.37 -8.47
C GLN A 291 -4.37 -13.84 -8.56
N LEU A 292 -3.93 -13.20 -7.48
CA LEU A 292 -3.66 -11.76 -7.44
C LEU A 292 -2.62 -11.34 -8.51
N ALA A 293 -1.54 -12.10 -8.66
CA ALA A 293 -0.54 -11.85 -9.69
C ALA A 293 -1.12 -11.90 -11.11
N ASN A 294 -1.99 -12.87 -11.39
CA ASN A 294 -2.70 -12.98 -12.68
C ASN A 294 -3.65 -11.81 -12.93
N ILE A 295 -4.32 -11.30 -11.90
CA ILE A 295 -5.23 -10.15 -12.01
C ILE A 295 -4.47 -8.86 -12.31
N LEU A 296 -3.32 -8.65 -11.67
CA LEU A 296 -2.47 -7.48 -11.86
C LEU A 296 -1.58 -7.59 -13.12
N GLN A 297 -1.42 -8.79 -13.68
CA GLN A 297 -0.45 -9.07 -14.76
C GLN A 297 0.99 -8.66 -14.40
N VAL A 298 1.38 -8.93 -13.15
CA VAL A 298 2.74 -8.69 -12.63
C VAL A 298 3.36 -10.02 -12.26
N ASP A 299 4.69 -10.13 -12.37
CA ASP A 299 5.40 -11.33 -11.95
C ASP A 299 5.08 -11.70 -10.50
N GLU A 300 4.85 -12.99 -10.29
CA GLU A 300 4.38 -13.50 -9.01
C GLU A 300 5.37 -13.25 -7.87
N ASN A 301 6.69 -13.27 -8.13
CA ASN A 301 7.69 -13.03 -7.10
C ASN A 301 7.70 -11.57 -6.64
N ILE A 302 7.43 -10.63 -7.56
CA ILE A 302 7.27 -9.22 -7.25
C ILE A 302 6.03 -9.04 -6.36
N ILE A 303 4.91 -9.70 -6.70
CA ILE A 303 3.69 -9.66 -5.87
C ILE A 303 3.92 -10.27 -4.49
N LYS A 304 4.57 -11.42 -4.38
CA LYS A 304 4.94 -12.04 -3.08
C LYS A 304 5.78 -11.09 -2.23
N SER A 305 6.75 -10.42 -2.84
CA SER A 305 7.63 -9.47 -2.16
C SER A 305 6.87 -8.21 -1.70
N ALA A 306 5.98 -7.69 -2.54
CA ALA A 306 5.16 -6.52 -2.21
C ALA A 306 4.12 -6.83 -1.12
N VAL A 307 3.46 -8.00 -1.18
CA VAL A 307 2.58 -8.50 -0.11
C VAL A 307 3.36 -8.71 1.19
N SER A 308 4.58 -9.25 1.11
CA SER A 308 5.48 -9.40 2.25
C SER A 308 5.78 -8.05 2.92
N VAL A 309 6.01 -6.99 2.14
CA VAL A 309 6.13 -5.60 2.64
C VAL A 309 4.83 -5.13 3.29
N CYS A 310 3.66 -5.29 2.66
CA CYS A 310 2.38 -4.90 3.27
C CYS A 310 2.14 -5.62 4.61
N CYS A 311 2.48 -6.90 4.72
CA CYS A 311 2.41 -7.65 5.96
C CYS A 311 3.36 -7.12 7.02
N ARG A 312 4.62 -6.83 6.64
CA ARG A 312 5.63 -6.26 7.54
C ARG A 312 5.23 -4.89 8.09
N LEU A 313 4.57 -4.07 7.29
CA LEU A 313 4.07 -2.75 7.68
C LEU A 313 2.76 -2.82 8.48
N GLY A 314 2.13 -3.99 8.57
CA GLY A 314 0.87 -4.19 9.27
C GLY A 314 -0.38 -3.73 8.50
N PHE A 315 -0.23 -3.41 7.21
CA PHE A 315 -1.33 -3.05 6.31
C PHE A 315 -2.07 -4.27 5.75
N ALA A 316 -1.41 -5.43 5.78
CA ALA A 316 -2.00 -6.71 5.41
C ALA A 316 -1.65 -7.77 6.46
N LYS A 317 -2.41 -8.85 6.52
CA LYS A 317 -2.16 -10.01 7.39
C LYS A 317 -2.36 -11.28 6.60
N LYS A 318 -1.39 -12.19 6.68
CA LYS A 318 -1.55 -13.55 6.18
C LYS A 318 -2.61 -14.27 7.02
N ARG A 319 -3.57 -14.87 6.34
CA ARG A 319 -4.59 -15.71 6.96
C ARG A 319 -3.97 -17.07 7.25
N VAL A 320 -3.52 -17.24 8.48
CA VAL A 320 -2.97 -18.52 8.97
C VAL A 320 -4.04 -19.22 9.81
N ALA A 321 -4.13 -20.55 9.73
CA ALA A 321 -5.03 -21.33 10.57
C ALA A 321 -4.69 -21.08 12.05
N LYS A 322 -5.65 -20.55 12.82
CA LYS A 322 -5.51 -20.44 14.27
C LYS A 322 -5.54 -21.87 14.85
N PRO A 323 -4.59 -22.28 15.70
CA PRO A 323 -4.75 -23.50 16.48
C PRO A 323 -6.04 -23.39 17.31
N LYS A 324 -6.81 -24.49 17.40
CA LYS A 324 -8.24 -24.51 17.80
C LYS A 324 -8.59 -23.90 19.17
N ASN A 325 -7.61 -23.53 20.02
CA ASN A 325 -7.83 -23.12 21.42
C ASN A 325 -7.28 -21.72 21.78
N LEU A 326 -7.16 -20.79 20.83
CA LEU A 326 -6.58 -19.46 21.08
C LEU A 326 -7.61 -18.32 20.99
N SER A 327 -7.62 -17.47 22.02
CA SER A 327 -8.45 -16.26 22.06
C SER A 327 -7.81 -15.12 21.24
N GLU A 328 -8.64 -14.18 20.77
CA GLU A 328 -8.20 -13.10 19.86
C GLU A 328 -7.37 -11.98 20.52
N THR A 329 -7.19 -12.03 21.84
CA THR A 329 -6.37 -11.05 22.52
C THR A 329 -4.91 -11.29 22.21
N SER A 330 -4.24 -10.23 21.74
CA SER A 330 -2.80 -10.20 21.40
C SER A 330 -1.89 -10.79 22.48
N GLU A 331 -2.35 -10.92 23.72
CA GLU A 331 -1.57 -11.41 24.87
C GLU A 331 -1.27 -12.91 24.86
N ASP A 332 -2.04 -13.76 24.18
CA ASP A 332 -1.78 -15.21 24.15
C ASP A 332 -0.56 -15.58 23.27
N GLN A 333 -0.14 -14.67 22.37
CA GLN A 333 1.09 -14.81 21.59
C GLN A 333 2.37 -14.67 22.43
N TYR A 334 2.30 -14.03 23.61
CA TYR A 334 3.49 -13.57 24.33
C TYR A 334 3.93 -14.46 25.50
N LYS A 335 3.32 -15.65 25.67
CA LYS A 335 3.61 -16.58 26.78
C LYS A 335 4.15 -17.96 26.38
N ASN A 336 4.59 -18.16 25.13
CA ASN A 336 5.08 -19.49 24.67
C ASN A 336 4.07 -20.65 24.84
N ILE A 337 2.77 -20.35 24.82
CA ILE A 337 1.71 -21.37 24.94
C ILE A 337 1.68 -22.30 23.69
N TRP A 338 2.41 -21.95 22.63
CA TRP A 338 2.40 -22.60 21.31
C TRP A 338 3.34 -23.80 21.21
N GLN A 339 4.36 -23.91 22.07
CA GLN A 339 5.42 -24.93 21.97
C GLN A 339 4.86 -26.37 22.03
N PRO A 340 3.97 -26.74 22.97
CA PRO A 340 3.44 -28.10 23.05
C PRO A 340 2.59 -28.48 21.83
N PHE A 341 1.90 -27.52 21.22
CA PHE A 341 1.05 -27.75 20.05
C PHE A 341 1.86 -27.87 18.75
N ILE A 342 3.01 -27.19 18.68
CA ILE A 342 3.97 -27.33 17.59
C ILE A 342 4.64 -28.70 17.68
N ASP A 343 5.06 -29.11 18.88
CA ASP A 343 5.65 -30.43 19.12
C ASP A 343 4.63 -31.55 18.79
N GLU A 344 3.35 -31.38 19.15
CA GLU A 344 2.24 -32.29 18.80
C GLU A 344 2.02 -32.38 17.27
N TYR A 345 2.03 -31.25 16.56
CA TYR A 345 1.92 -31.21 15.09
C TYR A 345 3.13 -31.88 14.40
N HIS A 346 4.34 -31.66 14.92
CA HIS A 346 5.55 -32.34 14.42
C HIS A 346 5.52 -33.85 14.71
N GLU A 347 5.00 -34.28 15.86
CA GLU A 347 4.82 -35.70 16.16
C GLU A 347 3.78 -36.38 15.26
N GLU A 348 2.71 -35.70 14.86
CA GLU A 348 1.73 -36.22 13.89
C GLU A 348 2.34 -36.35 12.48
N LEU A 349 3.09 -35.35 12.02
CA LEU A 349 3.77 -35.39 10.72
C LEU A 349 4.83 -36.50 10.63
N VAL A 350 5.60 -36.73 11.70
CA VAL A 350 6.60 -37.81 11.75
C VAL A 350 5.93 -39.19 11.75
N LYS A 351 4.73 -39.33 12.32
CA LYS A 351 3.93 -40.57 12.26
C LYS A 351 3.43 -40.85 10.85
N ASP A 352 2.98 -39.82 10.12
CA ASP A 352 2.53 -39.97 8.72
C ASP A 352 3.68 -40.26 7.74
N GLU A 353 4.86 -39.65 7.93
CA GLU A 353 6.05 -39.98 7.12
C GLU A 353 6.60 -41.39 7.39
N SER A 354 6.45 -41.91 8.62
CA SER A 354 6.89 -43.27 8.95
C SER A 354 6.08 -44.38 8.27
N ASN A 355 4.85 -44.07 7.82
CA ASN A 355 4.02 -44.97 7.03
C ASN A 355 4.30 -44.92 5.52
N ALA A 356 5.11 -43.96 5.06
CA ALA A 356 5.42 -43.72 3.66
C ALA A 356 6.93 -43.67 3.41
N THR A 357 7.66 -44.76 3.69
CA THR A 357 9.06 -44.88 3.25
C THR A 357 9.20 -45.93 2.15
N SER A 358 9.48 -45.46 0.93
CA SER A 358 10.36 -46.11 -0.06
C SER A 358 10.70 -45.11 -1.17
N GLU A 359 11.95 -44.64 -1.17
CA GLU A 359 12.66 -43.94 -2.26
C GLU A 359 12.37 -42.43 -2.50
N LYS A 360 13.21 -41.56 -1.93
CA LYS A 360 14.11 -40.67 -2.68
C LYS A 360 15.06 -39.90 -1.75
N LEU A 361 16.33 -39.86 -2.14
CA LEU A 361 17.45 -39.22 -1.46
C LEU A 361 17.48 -37.70 -1.76
N SER A 362 17.88 -36.92 -0.75
CA SER A 362 18.38 -35.53 -0.80
C SER A 362 17.46 -34.40 -1.28
N THR A 363 16.86 -33.64 -0.35
CA THR A 363 17.00 -32.15 -0.28
C THR A 363 16.56 -31.66 1.11
N GLU A 364 17.52 -31.24 1.95
CA GLU A 364 17.27 -30.54 3.20
C GLU A 364 16.83 -29.09 2.87
N ASN A 365 15.51 -28.82 2.90
CA ASN A 365 14.91 -27.47 2.94
C ASN A 365 13.36 -27.47 3.02
N ASN A 366 12.69 -28.63 2.95
CA ASN A 366 11.23 -28.70 2.80
C ASN A 366 10.42 -28.68 4.13
N ALA A 367 11.04 -28.78 5.30
CA ALA A 367 10.30 -28.88 6.58
C ALA A 367 9.64 -27.56 7.03
N ILE A 368 10.15 -26.40 6.60
CA ILE A 368 9.62 -25.07 6.99
C ILE A 368 8.33 -24.71 6.22
N ILE A 369 8.09 -25.36 5.07
CA ILE A 369 7.00 -25.03 4.14
C ILE A 369 5.66 -25.65 4.58
N ASN A 370 5.67 -26.76 5.33
CA ASN A 370 4.44 -27.49 5.71
C ASN A 370 3.63 -26.87 6.87
N PHE A 371 4.13 -25.82 7.54
CA PHE A 371 3.33 -25.06 8.51
C PHE A 371 2.34 -24.07 7.83
N THR A 372 2.40 -23.97 6.49
CA THR A 372 1.68 -22.97 5.70
C THR A 372 0.62 -23.56 4.76
N SER A 373 0.34 -24.86 4.82
CA SER A 373 -0.65 -25.50 3.94
C SER A 373 -2.07 -24.98 4.21
N SER A 374 -2.61 -24.33 3.17
CA SER A 374 -3.83 -23.53 3.17
C SER A 374 -5.12 -24.35 3.29
N PHE A 375 -6.16 -23.64 3.73
CA PHE A 375 -7.58 -24.00 3.64
C PHE A 375 -7.96 -24.39 2.20
N GLU A 376 -8.37 -25.63 1.98
CA GLU A 376 -9.21 -25.99 0.83
C GLU A 376 -10.67 -25.65 1.16
N ASN A 377 -11.10 -24.43 0.82
CA ASN A 377 -12.53 -24.18 0.61
C ASN A 377 -12.85 -24.51 -0.85
N GLY A 378 -13.03 -25.81 -1.13
CA GLY A 378 -13.45 -26.34 -2.43
C GLY A 378 -14.92 -26.03 -2.79
N GLY A 379 -15.37 -24.80 -2.57
CA GLY A 379 -16.68 -24.31 -3.02
C GLY A 379 -16.52 -23.30 -4.14
N GLU A 380 -17.43 -23.31 -5.14
CA GLU A 380 -17.48 -22.28 -6.17
C GLU A 380 -17.55 -20.88 -5.51
N LYS A 381 -16.61 -20.00 -5.89
CA LYS A 381 -16.56 -18.62 -5.40
C LYS A 381 -17.81 -17.88 -5.85
N LYS A 382 -18.74 -17.64 -4.92
CA LYS A 382 -19.90 -16.78 -5.15
C LYS A 382 -19.46 -15.32 -5.21
N LYS A 383 -20.08 -14.55 -6.12
CA LYS A 383 -19.78 -13.13 -6.31
C LYS A 383 -20.47 -12.28 -5.24
N ARG A 384 -19.98 -11.05 -5.02
CA ARG A 384 -20.53 -10.08 -4.06
C ARG A 384 -21.27 -8.94 -4.76
N ILE A 385 -21.89 -8.08 -3.95
CA ILE A 385 -22.40 -6.76 -4.35
C ILE A 385 -21.27 -5.74 -4.16
N GLY A 386 -20.90 -5.00 -5.20
CA GLY A 386 -19.94 -3.90 -5.10
C GLY A 386 -20.65 -2.56 -4.91
N PHE A 387 -20.48 -1.93 -3.75
CA PHE A 387 -21.01 -0.60 -3.44
C PHE A 387 -19.96 0.48 -3.74
N LEU A 388 -20.17 1.24 -4.81
CA LEU A 388 -19.25 2.25 -5.30
C LEU A 388 -19.52 3.60 -4.64
N PHE A 389 -18.47 4.24 -4.13
CA PHE A 389 -18.51 5.57 -3.52
C PHE A 389 -17.32 6.43 -3.98
N ASP A 390 -17.39 7.74 -3.76
CA ASP A 390 -16.31 8.68 -4.07
C ASP A 390 -15.66 9.29 -2.82
N SER A 391 -14.62 10.10 -3.02
CA SER A 391 -13.90 10.76 -1.92
C SER A 391 -14.77 11.66 -1.03
N SER A 392 -15.94 12.10 -1.48
CA SER A 392 -16.86 12.89 -0.65
C SER A 392 -17.34 12.09 0.56
N LEU A 393 -17.66 10.80 0.38
CA LEU A 393 -18.11 9.93 1.48
C LEU A 393 -17.03 9.80 2.56
N THR A 394 -15.79 9.58 2.16
CA THR A 394 -14.67 9.49 3.11
C THR A 394 -14.43 10.80 3.85
N ALA A 395 -14.60 11.94 3.18
CA ALA A 395 -14.48 13.25 3.81
C ALA A 395 -15.56 13.46 4.88
N TYR A 396 -16.80 13.06 4.60
CA TYR A 396 -17.91 13.13 5.56
C TYR A 396 -17.65 12.27 6.80
N LEU A 397 -17.14 11.05 6.62
CA LEU A 397 -16.86 10.12 7.71
C LEU A 397 -15.63 10.52 8.55
N MET A 398 -14.71 11.33 8.02
CA MET A 398 -13.52 11.82 8.74
C MET A 398 -13.81 13.00 9.66
N MET A 399 -15.04 13.54 9.68
CA MET A 399 -15.37 14.65 10.57
C MET A 399 -15.46 14.20 12.02
N GLY A 400 -14.72 14.89 12.90
CA GLY A 400 -14.50 14.48 14.29
C GLY A 400 -15.75 14.39 15.18
N ASN A 401 -16.91 14.86 14.71
CA ASN A 401 -18.15 14.93 15.50
C ASN A 401 -19.08 13.71 15.34
N LEU A 402 -18.78 12.75 14.44
CA LEU A 402 -19.67 11.60 14.19
C LEU A 402 -19.48 10.48 15.23
N ALA A 403 -18.35 9.78 15.19
CA ALA A 403 -17.88 8.91 16.27
C ALA A 403 -16.37 8.68 16.14
N GLU A 404 -15.68 8.46 17.27
CA GLU A 404 -14.22 8.33 17.30
C GLU A 404 -13.71 7.11 16.51
N GLY A 405 -14.45 6.00 16.52
CA GLY A 405 -14.10 4.77 15.81
C GLY A 405 -14.22 4.86 14.28
N LEU A 406 -15.08 5.75 13.76
CA LEU A 406 -15.28 5.92 12.31
C LEU A 406 -14.01 6.38 11.59
N LYS A 407 -13.17 7.17 12.27
CA LYS A 407 -11.99 7.78 11.64
C LYS A 407 -11.05 6.73 11.05
N ASN A 408 -10.82 5.62 11.75
CA ASN A 408 -9.95 4.54 11.27
C ASN A 408 -10.52 3.86 10.02
N HIS A 409 -11.83 3.61 10.02
CA HIS A 409 -12.53 3.05 8.86
C HIS A 409 -12.55 4.02 7.67
N ALA A 410 -12.74 5.32 7.91
CA ALA A 410 -12.71 6.35 6.88
C ALA A 410 -11.31 6.48 6.24
N VAL A 411 -10.24 6.42 7.05
CA VAL A 411 -8.85 6.37 6.55
C VAL A 411 -8.62 5.12 5.72
N THR A 412 -9.13 3.97 6.15
CA THR A 412 -9.03 2.71 5.38
C THR A 412 -9.75 2.84 4.03
N LEU A 413 -10.99 3.34 4.02
CA LEU A 413 -11.77 3.60 2.80
C LEU A 413 -11.09 4.60 1.87
N PHE A 414 -10.36 5.57 2.40
CA PHE A 414 -9.63 6.56 1.61
C PHE A 414 -8.34 5.98 1.03
N GLU A 415 -7.46 5.41 1.85
CA GLU A 415 -6.12 4.97 1.45
C GLU A 415 -6.13 3.64 0.70
N VAL A 416 -6.81 2.63 1.25
CA VAL A 416 -6.98 1.32 0.59
C VAL A 416 -7.96 1.44 -0.57
N GLY A 417 -8.97 2.28 -0.43
CA GLY A 417 -10.03 2.40 -1.44
C GLY A 417 -11.00 1.23 -1.46
N LYS A 418 -10.95 0.31 -0.49
CA LYS A 418 -11.81 -0.86 -0.41
C LYS A 418 -12.11 -1.22 1.05
N MET A 419 -13.33 -1.70 1.30
CA MET A 419 -13.73 -2.33 2.55
C MET A 419 -14.53 -3.58 2.24
N GLN A 420 -14.05 -4.72 2.74
CA GLN A 420 -14.64 -6.03 2.47
C GLN A 420 -15.82 -6.31 3.40
N ASP A 421 -16.73 -7.19 2.99
CA ASP A 421 -17.92 -7.58 3.76
C ASP A 421 -17.61 -7.97 5.22
N GLU A 422 -16.49 -8.66 5.45
CA GLU A 422 -16.04 -9.09 6.77
C GLU A 422 -15.82 -7.93 7.75
N LEU A 423 -15.36 -6.78 7.25
CA LEU A 423 -15.14 -5.57 8.07
C LEU A 423 -16.40 -4.73 8.23
N LEU A 424 -17.44 -4.97 7.43
CA LEU A 424 -18.67 -4.18 7.47
C LEU A 424 -19.42 -4.33 8.80
N ASP A 425 -19.28 -5.45 9.51
CA ASP A 425 -19.92 -5.62 10.82
C ASP A 425 -19.34 -4.67 11.88
N GLU A 426 -18.02 -4.52 11.91
CA GLU A 426 -17.35 -3.56 12.80
C GLU A 426 -17.70 -2.12 12.38
N PHE A 427 -17.67 -1.83 11.08
CA PHE A 427 -18.01 -0.52 10.56
C PHE A 427 -19.47 -0.12 10.83
N LEU A 428 -20.43 -1.03 10.68
CA LEU A 428 -21.84 -0.80 10.98
C LEU A 428 -22.07 -0.55 12.47
N ARG A 429 -21.35 -1.27 13.35
CA ARG A 429 -21.40 -1.01 14.81
C ARG A 429 -20.91 0.39 15.17
N GLU A 430 -19.89 0.88 14.48
CA GLU A 430 -19.44 2.27 14.65
C GLU A 430 -20.46 3.28 14.08
N LEU A 431 -21.06 3.00 12.91
CA LEU A 431 -22.14 3.83 12.33
C LEU A 431 -23.43 3.85 13.17
N ASP A 432 -23.69 2.80 13.96
CA ASP A 432 -24.83 2.77 14.88
C ASP A 432 -24.73 3.80 16.00
N LYS A 433 -23.51 4.18 16.39
CA LYS A 433 -23.27 5.22 17.39
C LYS A 433 -23.61 6.63 16.89
N VAL A 434 -23.74 6.80 15.57
CA VAL A 434 -24.10 8.08 14.95
C VAL A 434 -25.59 8.35 15.16
N VAL A 435 -25.88 9.28 16.06
CA VAL A 435 -27.23 9.80 16.32
C VAL A 435 -27.27 11.27 15.92
N CYS A 436 -28.21 11.63 15.05
CA CYS A 436 -28.38 13.01 14.62
C CYS A 436 -28.88 13.87 15.80
N PRO A 437 -28.15 14.92 16.22
CA PRO A 437 -28.65 15.85 17.22
C PRO A 437 -29.83 16.65 16.64
N THR A 438 -30.85 16.94 17.46
CA THR A 438 -32.04 17.70 17.06
C THR A 438 -31.74 19.17 16.75
N ASP A 439 -30.60 19.68 17.21
CA ASP A 439 -30.30 21.12 17.24
C ASP A 439 -29.24 21.56 16.20
N ASN A 440 -28.77 20.64 15.35
CA ASN A 440 -27.76 20.94 14.33
C ASN A 440 -28.42 21.46 13.05
N GLU A 441 -28.31 22.77 12.80
CA GLU A 441 -28.62 23.37 11.51
C GLU A 441 -27.37 23.51 10.62
N GLY A 442 -27.54 23.43 9.30
CA GLY A 442 -26.48 23.72 8.32
C GLY A 442 -25.73 22.50 7.78
N GLU A 443 -24.44 22.68 7.45
CA GLU A 443 -23.62 21.64 6.79
C GLU A 443 -23.39 20.42 7.67
N ALA A 444 -23.34 20.60 8.99
CA ALA A 444 -23.17 19.51 9.95
C ALA A 444 -24.25 18.43 9.81
N LEU A 445 -25.51 18.85 9.63
CA LEU A 445 -26.66 17.96 9.46
C LEU A 445 -26.53 17.05 8.22
N LYS A 446 -25.90 17.56 7.15
CA LYS A 446 -25.67 16.77 5.93
C LYS A 446 -24.80 15.55 6.24
N TYR A 447 -23.72 15.72 7.01
CA TYR A 447 -22.82 14.62 7.35
C TYR A 447 -23.52 13.50 8.14
N TYR A 448 -24.35 13.86 9.12
CA TYR A 448 -25.17 12.89 9.86
C TYR A 448 -26.17 12.18 8.94
N THR A 449 -26.84 12.94 8.05
CA THR A 449 -27.80 12.39 7.10
C THR A 449 -27.14 11.39 6.15
N HIS A 450 -25.96 11.72 5.63
CA HIS A 450 -25.18 10.82 4.76
C HIS A 450 -24.72 9.57 5.50
N ALA A 451 -24.23 9.69 6.74
CA ALA A 451 -23.81 8.53 7.55
C ALA A 451 -24.99 7.59 7.88
N ILE A 452 -26.15 8.15 8.24
CA ILE A 452 -27.38 7.37 8.52
C ILE A 452 -27.91 6.71 7.24
N ALA A 453 -27.92 7.44 6.11
CA ALA A 453 -28.32 6.89 4.82
C ALA A 453 -27.39 5.75 4.38
N LEU A 454 -26.07 5.90 4.56
CA LEU A 454 -25.09 4.85 4.30
C LEU A 454 -25.38 3.60 5.15
N ARG A 455 -25.55 3.77 6.47
CA ARG A 455 -25.88 2.68 7.40
C ARG A 455 -27.12 1.91 6.96
N ASN A 456 -28.20 2.63 6.65
CA ASN A 456 -29.45 2.02 6.23
C ASN A 456 -29.32 1.29 4.88
N THR A 457 -28.57 1.88 3.95
CA THR A 457 -28.29 1.28 2.63
C THR A 457 -27.50 -0.01 2.76
N LEU A 458 -26.41 -0.01 3.53
CA LEU A 458 -25.58 -1.20 3.76
C LEU A 458 -26.37 -2.33 4.45
N ARG A 459 -27.21 -2.00 5.44
CA ARG A 459 -28.11 -2.97 6.08
C ARG A 459 -29.12 -3.55 5.10
N PHE A 460 -29.71 -2.71 4.25
CA PHE A 460 -30.64 -3.16 3.22
C PHE A 460 -29.95 -4.12 2.24
N LEU A 461 -28.76 -3.78 1.75
CA LEU A 461 -28.04 -4.63 0.80
C LEU A 461 -27.61 -5.98 1.39
N ARG A 462 -27.21 -6.03 2.68
CA ARG A 462 -26.74 -7.27 3.34
C ARG A 462 -27.84 -8.16 3.89
N HIS A 463 -28.93 -7.58 4.42
CA HIS A 463 -29.93 -8.35 5.18
C HIS A 463 -31.28 -8.51 4.49
N ASN A 464 -31.49 -7.90 3.32
CA ASN A 464 -32.75 -8.05 2.61
C ASN A 464 -32.82 -9.39 1.88
N GLN A 465 -33.56 -10.34 2.45
CA GLN A 465 -33.77 -11.68 1.87
C GLN A 465 -34.48 -11.66 0.51
N ASN A 466 -35.27 -10.61 0.22
CA ASN A 466 -35.92 -10.44 -1.09
C ASN A 466 -34.93 -9.99 -2.19
N PHE A 467 -33.73 -9.57 -1.79
CA PHE A 467 -32.65 -9.15 -2.69
C PHE A 467 -31.64 -10.28 -2.96
N ALA A 468 -32.01 -11.54 -2.64
CA ALA A 468 -31.16 -12.71 -2.90
C ALA A 468 -30.92 -12.89 -4.41
N MET A 469 -29.74 -12.48 -4.88
CA MET A 469 -29.34 -12.65 -6.27
C MET A 469 -28.75 -14.05 -6.50
N SER A 470 -29.20 -14.72 -7.56
CA SER A 470 -28.62 -16.01 -7.98
C SER A 470 -27.13 -15.84 -8.30
N GLY A 471 -26.27 -16.66 -7.68
CA GLY A 471 -24.81 -16.58 -7.84
C GLY A 471 -24.10 -15.57 -6.93
N SER A 472 -24.85 -14.86 -6.06
CA SER A 472 -24.29 -14.04 -4.99
C SER A 472 -24.35 -14.74 -3.65
N ASP A 473 -23.39 -14.46 -2.76
CA ASP A 473 -23.45 -14.86 -1.35
C ASP A 473 -24.15 -13.83 -0.45
N GLY A 474 -24.60 -12.71 -1.02
CA GLY A 474 -25.22 -11.60 -0.28
C GLY A 474 -24.23 -10.66 0.41
N GLY A 475 -22.93 -10.91 0.30
CA GLY A 475 -21.89 -10.04 0.85
C GLY A 475 -21.76 -8.73 0.08
N VAL A 476 -21.42 -7.65 0.78
CA VAL A 476 -21.22 -6.32 0.20
C VAL A 476 -19.78 -5.89 0.39
N ASP A 477 -19.11 -5.44 -0.67
CA ASP A 477 -17.84 -4.73 -0.55
C ASP A 477 -18.05 -3.27 -0.92
N MET A 478 -17.46 -2.34 -0.17
CA MET A 478 -17.42 -0.93 -0.54
C MET A 478 -16.15 -0.64 -1.34
N LEU A 479 -16.27 0.05 -2.47
CA LEU A 479 -15.16 0.37 -3.37
C LEU A 479 -15.13 1.86 -3.70
N ARG A 480 -13.96 2.47 -3.50
CA ARG A 480 -13.68 3.85 -3.86
C ARG A 480 -13.42 3.95 -5.35
N CYS A 481 -14.20 4.79 -6.02
CA CYS A 481 -14.14 4.95 -7.46
C CYS A 481 -12.78 5.49 -7.93
N GLU A 482 -12.19 6.45 -7.22
CA GLU A 482 -10.88 7.02 -7.59
C GLU A 482 -9.74 5.99 -7.47
N SER A 483 -9.79 5.12 -6.45
CA SER A 483 -8.79 4.06 -6.29
C SER A 483 -8.88 3.01 -7.40
N LEU A 484 -10.11 2.63 -7.79
CA LEU A 484 -10.32 1.78 -8.96
C LEU A 484 -9.81 2.44 -10.25
N ASN A 485 -9.98 3.75 -10.41
CA ASN A 485 -9.52 4.48 -11.59
C ASN A 485 -8.00 4.57 -11.74
N ASN A 486 -7.25 4.43 -10.65
CA ASN A 486 -5.79 4.42 -10.70
C ASN A 486 -5.23 3.10 -11.27
N LEU A 487 -6.01 2.02 -11.22
CA LEU A 487 -5.68 0.74 -11.85
C LEU A 487 -5.76 0.83 -13.38
N ASP A 488 -4.98 0.00 -14.05
CA ASP A 488 -5.12 -0.18 -15.49
C ASP A 488 -6.52 -0.74 -15.84
N GLN A 489 -7.00 -0.41 -17.04
CA GLN A 489 -8.35 -0.78 -17.49
C GLN A 489 -8.57 -2.30 -17.50
N GLY A 490 -7.55 -3.09 -17.85
CA GLY A 490 -7.66 -4.56 -17.93
C GLY A 490 -7.82 -5.17 -16.53
N THR A 491 -6.97 -4.78 -15.59
CA THR A 491 -7.03 -5.17 -14.19
C THR A 491 -8.33 -4.76 -13.54
N LYS A 492 -8.78 -3.51 -13.75
CA LYS A 492 -10.08 -3.02 -13.26
C LYS A 492 -11.22 -3.94 -13.70
N MET A 493 -11.28 -4.30 -14.99
CA MET A 493 -12.31 -5.19 -15.50
C MET A 493 -12.21 -6.60 -14.91
N ARG A 494 -11.00 -7.17 -14.81
CA ARG A 494 -10.78 -8.50 -14.21
C ARG A 494 -11.27 -8.58 -12.76
N ILE A 495 -10.95 -7.58 -11.93
CA ILE A 495 -11.42 -7.54 -10.53
C ILE A 495 -12.93 -7.52 -10.48
N ILE A 496 -13.52 -6.64 -11.30
CA ILE A 496 -14.95 -6.40 -11.30
C ILE A 496 -15.72 -7.66 -11.74
N GLU A 497 -15.28 -8.28 -12.84
CA GLU A 497 -15.87 -9.50 -13.37
C GLU A 497 -15.70 -10.70 -12.44
N MET A 498 -14.53 -10.82 -11.79
CA MET A 498 -14.23 -11.97 -10.92
C MET A 498 -14.97 -11.90 -9.58
N ASN A 499 -15.09 -10.71 -9.00
CA ASN A 499 -15.57 -10.57 -7.61
C ASN A 499 -17.02 -10.11 -7.50
N TYR A 500 -17.57 -9.38 -8.47
CA TYR A 500 -18.86 -8.70 -8.31
C TYR A 500 -19.92 -9.17 -9.31
N SER A 501 -21.13 -9.42 -8.79
CA SER A 501 -22.31 -9.79 -9.57
C SER A 501 -23.10 -8.55 -10.04
N ILE A 502 -23.07 -7.50 -9.21
CA ILE A 502 -23.78 -6.25 -9.39
C ILE A 502 -22.94 -5.13 -8.76
N LEU A 503 -22.93 -3.98 -9.40
CA LEU A 503 -22.35 -2.75 -8.89
C LEU A 503 -23.46 -1.75 -8.61
N ILE A 504 -23.44 -1.14 -7.43
CA ILE A 504 -24.41 -0.14 -6.99
C ILE A 504 -23.63 1.10 -6.59
N ALA A 505 -23.94 2.23 -7.22
CA ALA A 505 -23.21 3.48 -7.04
C ALA A 505 -23.99 4.46 -6.15
N THR A 506 -23.29 5.20 -5.29
CA THR A 506 -23.88 6.35 -4.59
C THR A 506 -24.36 7.40 -5.60
N ALA A 507 -25.35 8.20 -5.23
CA ALA A 507 -25.80 9.34 -6.03
C ALA A 507 -25.91 10.59 -5.15
N PRO A 508 -25.29 11.72 -5.54
CA PRO A 508 -24.43 11.91 -6.72
C PRO A 508 -23.03 11.30 -6.49
N ILE A 509 -22.44 10.77 -7.56
CA ILE A 509 -21.00 10.46 -7.62
C ILE A 509 -20.30 11.60 -8.36
N ALA A 510 -19.12 12.01 -7.90
CA ALA A 510 -18.33 13.06 -8.53
C ALA A 510 -18.03 12.76 -10.02
N SER A 511 -17.97 13.82 -10.84
CA SER A 511 -17.81 13.76 -12.31
C SER A 511 -16.50 13.16 -12.81
N ARG A 512 -15.61 12.71 -11.92
CA ARG A 512 -14.33 12.06 -12.26
C ARG A 512 -14.20 10.65 -11.69
N ALA A 513 -15.22 10.19 -10.97
CA ALA A 513 -15.07 9.06 -10.09
C ALA A 513 -14.92 7.74 -10.85
N ILE A 514 -15.74 7.44 -11.88
CA ILE A 514 -15.60 6.18 -12.64
C ILE A 514 -16.28 6.28 -14.01
N SER A 515 -15.61 5.77 -15.05
CA SER A 515 -16.21 5.43 -16.34
C SER A 515 -16.09 3.92 -16.52
N LEU A 516 -17.17 3.19 -16.27
CA LEU A 516 -17.22 1.75 -16.53
C LEU A 516 -17.80 1.52 -17.94
N PRO A 517 -17.28 0.58 -18.72
CA PRO A 517 -17.95 0.15 -19.94
C PRO A 517 -19.35 -0.38 -19.60
N ASN A 518 -20.32 -0.21 -20.51
CA ASN A 518 -21.72 -0.61 -20.33
C ASN A 518 -21.94 -2.14 -20.27
N CYS A 519 -20.90 -2.93 -19.97
CA CYS A 519 -20.89 -4.38 -20.04
C CYS A 519 -20.44 -4.95 -18.68
N ILE A 520 -21.21 -5.92 -18.19
CA ILE A 520 -21.01 -6.88 -17.08
C ILE A 520 -19.94 -6.51 -16.04
N PRO A 521 -20.29 -6.46 -14.73
CA PRO A 521 -21.57 -6.81 -14.09
C PRO A 521 -22.64 -5.73 -14.25
N ASN A 522 -23.88 -6.06 -13.88
CA ASN A 522 -24.99 -5.11 -13.91
C ASN A 522 -24.66 -3.90 -13.03
N PHE A 523 -24.72 -2.70 -13.61
CA PHE A 523 -24.37 -1.47 -12.92
C PHE A 523 -25.63 -0.63 -12.66
N TYR A 524 -25.85 -0.27 -11.39
CA TYR A 524 -26.96 0.56 -10.92
C TYR A 524 -26.41 1.87 -10.35
N GLY A 525 -26.54 2.94 -11.11
CA GLY A 525 -26.06 4.27 -10.76
C GLY A 525 -25.95 5.12 -12.01
N PRO A 526 -25.45 6.37 -11.92
CA PRO A 526 -25.17 7.17 -13.10
C PRO A 526 -24.04 6.49 -13.90
N PRO A 527 -24.29 5.93 -15.10
CA PRO A 527 -23.31 5.12 -15.83
C PRO A 527 -22.17 5.96 -16.40
N ILE A 528 -22.35 7.28 -16.45
CA ILE A 528 -21.45 8.21 -17.09
C ILE A 528 -21.16 9.34 -16.11
N PRO A 529 -19.89 9.69 -15.87
CA PRO A 529 -19.51 10.79 -14.97
C PRO A 529 -20.20 12.12 -15.33
N HIS A 530 -20.46 12.34 -16.62
CA HIS A 530 -21.15 13.50 -17.16
C HIS A 530 -22.52 13.76 -16.54
N VAL A 531 -23.21 12.75 -15.98
CA VAL A 531 -24.49 12.92 -15.28
C VAL A 531 -24.36 13.87 -14.08
N SER A 532 -23.19 13.90 -13.45
CA SER A 532 -22.90 14.82 -12.33
C SER A 532 -22.28 16.15 -12.78
N SER A 533 -22.09 16.35 -14.09
CA SER A 533 -21.53 17.59 -14.62
C SER A 533 -22.56 18.73 -14.62
N PRO A 534 -22.10 20.00 -14.52
CA PRO A 534 -22.98 21.16 -14.72
C PRO A 534 -23.72 21.12 -16.06
N TRP A 535 -23.13 20.51 -17.10
CA TRP A 535 -23.74 20.37 -18.42
C TRP A 535 -24.98 19.50 -18.40
N PHE A 536 -24.96 18.38 -17.69
CA PHE A 536 -26.13 17.53 -17.57
C PHE A 536 -27.25 18.20 -16.78
N LYS A 537 -26.90 18.99 -15.76
CA LYS A 537 -27.86 19.81 -15.03
C LYS A 537 -28.54 20.85 -15.93
N ILE A 538 -27.77 21.57 -16.75
CA ILE A 538 -28.30 22.50 -17.76
C ILE A 538 -29.14 21.76 -18.80
N TYR A 539 -28.71 20.59 -19.26
CA TYR A 539 -29.46 19.77 -20.19
C TYR A 539 -30.83 19.37 -19.63
N VAL A 540 -30.90 18.89 -18.39
CA VAL A 540 -32.18 18.56 -17.71
C VAL A 540 -33.06 19.79 -17.58
N TYR A 541 -32.47 20.94 -17.22
CA TYR A 541 -33.19 22.22 -17.15
C TYR A 541 -33.80 22.65 -18.48
N THR A 542 -33.07 22.48 -19.58
CA THR A 542 -33.56 22.76 -20.93
C THR A 542 -34.63 21.76 -21.35
N CYS A 543 -34.43 20.46 -21.13
CA CYS A 543 -35.39 19.41 -21.50
C CYS A 543 -36.71 19.51 -20.72
N CYS A 544 -36.65 19.86 -19.43
CA CYS A 544 -37.83 19.98 -18.58
C CYS A 544 -38.45 21.38 -18.63
N GLU A 545 -37.81 22.36 -19.29
CA GLU A 545 -38.21 23.77 -19.30
C GLU A 545 -38.42 24.39 -17.90
N MET A 546 -37.80 23.82 -16.88
CA MET A 546 -38.02 24.13 -15.45
C MET A 546 -36.73 24.53 -14.70
N GLY A 547 -35.73 25.04 -15.41
CA GLY A 547 -34.46 25.46 -14.82
C GLY A 547 -34.41 26.92 -14.33
N PRO A 548 -33.61 27.23 -13.31
CA PRO A 548 -33.29 28.61 -12.96
C PRO A 548 -32.49 29.29 -14.10
N PRO A 549 -32.60 30.63 -14.25
CA PRO A 549 -31.74 31.38 -15.17
C PRO A 549 -30.27 31.10 -14.86
N SER A 550 -29.54 30.57 -15.85
CA SER A 550 -28.16 30.10 -15.69
C SER A 550 -27.24 30.81 -16.67
N VAL A 551 -26.10 31.31 -16.19
CA VAL A 551 -25.11 32.03 -17.02
C VAL A 551 -23.74 31.39 -16.83
N LEU A 552 -23.06 31.09 -17.93
CA LEU A 552 -21.70 30.56 -17.93
C LEU A 552 -20.69 31.68 -18.17
N PHE A 553 -19.69 31.78 -17.30
CA PHE A 553 -18.58 32.74 -17.43
C PHE A 553 -17.29 32.05 -17.84
N VAL A 554 -16.47 32.75 -18.62
CA VAL A 554 -15.14 32.25 -19.03
C VAL A 554 -14.16 32.45 -17.87
N LYS A 555 -13.28 31.47 -17.64
CA LYS A 555 -12.23 31.57 -16.60
C LYS A 555 -11.37 32.82 -16.83
N GLY A 556 -11.25 33.65 -15.80
CA GLY A 556 -10.51 34.92 -15.86
C GLY A 556 -11.35 36.15 -16.25
N GLN A 557 -12.62 35.96 -16.61
CA GLN A 557 -13.55 37.07 -16.87
C GLN A 557 -13.85 37.83 -15.56
N ARG A 558 -13.64 39.15 -15.57
CA ARG A 558 -13.99 40.03 -14.44
C ARG A 558 -15.40 40.56 -14.61
N ILE A 559 -16.28 40.22 -13.67
CA ILE A 559 -17.67 40.65 -13.66
C ILE A 559 -17.79 41.88 -12.74
N LYS A 560 -18.28 43.00 -13.28
CA LYS A 560 -18.47 44.25 -12.51
C LYS A 560 -19.93 44.50 -12.11
N LYS A 561 -20.87 43.81 -12.76
CA LYS A 561 -22.32 43.85 -12.50
C LYS A 561 -22.91 42.48 -12.80
N LEU A 562 -23.93 42.08 -12.05
CA LEU A 562 -24.67 40.85 -12.31
C LEU A 562 -25.46 41.00 -13.64
N PRO A 563 -25.55 39.95 -14.46
CA PRO A 563 -26.44 39.93 -15.61
C PRO A 563 -27.90 40.16 -15.21
N ASN A 564 -28.64 40.96 -16.00
CA ASN A 564 -30.05 41.31 -15.73
C ASN A 564 -30.95 40.07 -15.53
N MET A 565 -30.63 38.94 -16.14
CA MET A 565 -31.38 37.68 -16.00
C MET A 565 -31.34 37.08 -14.58
N ILE A 566 -30.36 37.45 -13.76
CA ILE A 566 -30.19 36.95 -12.38
C ILE A 566 -30.22 38.06 -11.33
N GLU A 567 -30.47 39.31 -11.73
CA GLU A 567 -30.43 40.49 -10.85
C GLU A 567 -31.57 40.50 -9.82
N ASN A 568 -32.70 39.89 -10.16
CA ASN A 568 -33.89 39.85 -9.29
C ASN A 568 -33.94 38.61 -8.38
N ASN A 569 -32.90 37.78 -8.36
CA ASN A 569 -32.88 36.54 -7.58
C ASN A 569 -32.30 36.81 -6.18
N GLU A 570 -33.05 36.45 -5.13
CA GLU A 570 -32.61 36.57 -3.72
C GLU A 570 -31.44 35.65 -3.33
N LYS A 571 -31.13 34.67 -4.18
CA LYS A 571 -30.08 33.69 -3.96
C LYS A 571 -29.52 33.22 -5.29
N ILE A 572 -28.22 33.33 -5.45
CA ILE A 572 -27.50 32.88 -6.64
C ILE A 572 -26.58 31.73 -6.23
N MET A 573 -26.62 30.64 -6.99
CA MET A 573 -25.69 29.53 -6.81
C MET A 573 -24.50 29.74 -7.74
N ILE A 574 -23.29 29.81 -7.19
CA ILE A 574 -22.05 29.92 -7.95
C ILE A 574 -21.31 28.60 -7.84
N SER A 575 -20.95 28.02 -8.98
CA SER A 575 -20.12 26.81 -9.05
C SER A 575 -18.95 27.01 -10.01
N GLY A 576 -17.74 26.73 -9.54
CA GLY A 576 -16.62 26.45 -10.43
C GLY A 576 -16.78 25.06 -11.07
N TRP A 577 -16.05 24.79 -12.15
CA TRP A 577 -16.08 23.49 -12.84
C TRP A 577 -15.69 22.30 -11.95
N GLU A 578 -14.95 22.54 -10.87
CA GLU A 578 -14.42 21.51 -9.96
C GLU A 578 -14.81 21.75 -8.49
N GLN A 579 -15.72 22.69 -8.24
CA GLN A 579 -16.10 23.10 -6.89
C GLN A 579 -17.58 22.86 -6.66
N GLU A 580 -17.92 22.45 -5.44
CA GLU A 580 -19.33 22.38 -5.04
C GLU A 580 -19.98 23.77 -5.16
N PRO A 581 -21.25 23.82 -5.60
CA PRO A 581 -21.97 25.06 -5.73
C PRO A 581 -22.20 25.68 -4.35
N TYR A 582 -21.79 26.93 -4.16
CA TYR A 582 -22.07 27.68 -2.95
C TYR A 582 -23.09 28.78 -3.22
N ALA A 583 -23.88 29.11 -2.20
CA ALA A 583 -24.88 30.14 -2.28
C ALA A 583 -24.25 31.52 -2.00
N VAL A 584 -24.62 32.49 -2.82
CA VAL A 584 -24.38 33.91 -2.58
C VAL A 584 -25.76 34.57 -2.47
N HIS A 585 -25.91 35.35 -1.41
CA HIS A 585 -27.10 36.14 -1.13
C HIS A 585 -26.94 37.55 -1.66
#